data_AF-A0A080LZA5-F1
#
_entry.id   AF-A0A080LZA5-F1
#
_cell.length_a   1.000
_cell.length_b   1.000
_cell.length_c   1.000
_cell.angle_alpha   90.00
_cell.angle_beta   90.00
_cell.angle_gamma   90.00
#
_symmetry.space_group_name_H-M   'P 1'
#
loop_
_entity.id
_entity.type
_entity.pdbx_description
1 polymer ?
#
loop_
_entity_poly.entity_id
_entity_poly.type
_entity_poly.pdbx_seq_one_letter_code
_entity_poly.pdbx_strand_id
1 'polypeptide(L)' 'MKEATGVTRDPVCGMTVDPATAVHAERDGKAFYFCGESCRTKFFSTPADAKPKDKSGGCCS' A
#
# COMPACT_ATOMS: atom_id res chain seq x y z
N MET A 1 -2.50 20.15 20.11
CA MET A 1 -2.15 20.39 18.68
C MET A 1 -1.58 19.09 18.14
N LYS A 2 -2.33 18.32 17.34
CA LYS A 2 -1.83 17.14 16.63
C LYS A 2 -2.91 16.63 15.68
N GLU A 3 -3.19 17.43 14.65
CA GLU A 3 -4.00 16.98 13.53
C GLU A 3 -3.05 16.70 12.39
N ALA A 4 -2.69 15.42 12.24
CA ALA A 4 -2.08 14.90 11.04
C ALA A 4 -2.91 13.69 10.60
N THR A 5 -4.20 13.92 10.34
CA THR A 5 -5.09 12.96 9.67
C THR A 5 -4.82 12.98 8.17
N GLY A 6 -3.55 12.80 7.79
CA GLY A 6 -3.11 12.72 6.40
C GLY A 6 -3.09 11.26 5.93
N VAL A 7 -4.21 10.56 6.02
CA VAL A 7 -4.25 9.16 5.56
C VAL A 7 -4.03 9.11 4.05
N THR A 8 -3.04 8.34 3.63
CA THR A 8 -2.64 8.17 2.22
C THR A 8 -3.13 6.83 1.70
N ARG A 9 -3.26 6.66 0.38
CA ARG A 9 -3.74 5.41 -0.20
C ARG A 9 -2.60 4.63 -0.81
N ASP A 10 -2.49 3.37 -0.41
CA ASP A 10 -1.55 2.41 -0.97
C ASP A 10 -1.86 2.21 -2.47
N PRO A 11 -0.92 2.47 -3.38
CA PRO A 11 -1.16 2.37 -4.83
C PRO A 11 -1.26 0.92 -5.32
N VAL A 12 -0.85 -0.07 -4.52
CA VAL A 12 -0.86 -1.50 -4.86
C VAL A 12 -2.22 -2.13 -4.54
N CYS A 13 -2.72 -1.90 -3.33
CA CYS A 13 -3.98 -2.51 -2.87
C CYS A 13 -5.15 -1.52 -2.76
N GLY A 14 -4.90 -0.21 -2.82
CA GLY A 14 -5.91 0.83 -2.66
C GLY A 14 -6.35 1.08 -1.21
N MET A 15 -5.68 0.43 -0.24
CA MET A 15 -5.98 0.56 1.19
C MET A 15 -5.51 1.91 1.73
N THR A 16 -6.32 2.48 2.62
CA THR A 16 -5.97 3.71 3.35
C THR A 16 -4.97 3.38 4.46
N VAL A 17 -3.83 4.06 4.48
CA VAL A 17 -2.73 3.85 5.42
C VAL A 17 -2.30 5.17 6.03
N ASP A 18 -1.79 5.10 7.25
CA ASP A 18 -1.31 6.27 7.96
C ASP A 18 0.19 6.48 7.66
N PRO A 19 0.60 7.59 7.03
CA PRO A 19 1.99 7.79 6.62
C PRO A 19 2.98 7.89 7.79
N ALA A 20 2.51 8.14 9.03
CA ALA A 20 3.37 8.21 10.20
C ALA A 20 3.76 6.81 10.73
N THR A 21 2.97 5.78 10.43
CA THR A 21 3.22 4.39 10.86
C THR A 21 3.42 3.42 9.70
N ALA A 22 3.02 3.80 8.49
CA ALA A 22 3.10 2.98 7.29
C ALA A 22 4.53 2.87 6.74
N VAL A 23 4.76 1.79 5.99
CA VAL A 23 6.01 1.58 5.28
C VAL A 23 6.02 2.49 4.06
N HIS A 24 7.06 3.32 3.90
CA HIS A 24 7.24 4.12 2.69
C HIS A 24 8.47 3.67 1.91
N ALA A 25 8.50 4.01 0.63
CA ALA A 25 9.66 3.84 -0.22
C ALA A 25 9.75 4.97 -1.24
N GLU A 26 10.99 5.31 -1.61
CA GLU A 26 11.26 6.31 -2.62
C GLU A 26 11.47 5.63 -3.98
N ARG A 27 10.75 6.09 -5.00
CA ARG A 27 10.90 5.66 -6.38
C ARG A 27 10.80 6.90 -7.28
N ASP A 28 11.79 7.09 -8.15
CA ASP A 28 11.85 8.24 -9.07
C ASP A 28 11.74 9.60 -8.36
N GLY A 29 12.35 9.71 -7.16
CA GLY A 29 12.29 10.92 -6.33
C GLY A 29 10.92 11.20 -5.69
N LYS A 30 9.99 10.24 -5.71
CA LYS A 30 8.68 10.33 -5.07
C LYS A 30 8.56 9.32 -3.93
N ALA A 31 8.12 9.79 -2.77
CA ALA A 31 7.80 8.94 -1.63
C ALA A 31 6.40 8.32 -1.80
N PHE A 32 6.34 6.99 -1.80
CA PHE A 32 5.10 6.21 -1.81
C PHE A 32 4.92 5.49 -0.48
N TYR A 33 3.68 5.33 -0.04
CA TYR A 33 3.33 4.72 1.25
C TYR A 33 2.53 3.43 1.02
N PHE A 34 2.79 2.44 1.85
CA PHE A 34 2.31 1.07 1.71
C PHE A 34 1.81 0.55 3.06
N CYS A 35 0.78 -0.31 3.02
CA CYS A 35 0.24 -0.92 4.24
C CYS A 35 1.23 -1.91 4.90
N GLY A 36 2.26 -2.34 4.17
CA GLY A 36 3.33 -3.17 4.67
C GLY A 36 4.41 -3.47 3.64
N GLU A 37 5.46 -4.18 4.04
CA GLU A 37 6.57 -4.58 3.17
C GLU A 37 6.12 -5.42 1.97
N SER A 38 5.11 -6.27 2.16
CA SER A 38 4.50 -7.06 1.09
C SER A 38 3.97 -6.20 -0.07
N CYS A 39 3.41 -5.03 0.23
CA CYS A 39 2.95 -4.08 -0.79
C CYS A 39 4.13 -3.30 -1.38
N ARG A 40 5.08 -2.86 -0.56
CA ARG A 40 6.32 -2.23 -1.05
C ARG A 40 7.04 -3.11 -2.08
N THR A 41 7.31 -4.37 -1.75
CA THR A 41 8.01 -5.29 -2.67
C THR A 41 7.20 -5.52 -3.94
N LYS A 42 5.87 -5.70 -3.82
CA LYS A 42 4.99 -5.77 -4.99
C LYS A 42 5.07 -4.49 -5.82
N PHE A 43 5.06 -3.30 -5.22
CA PHE A 43 5.20 -2.05 -5.96
C PHE A 43 6.49 -2.00 -6.79
N PHE A 44 7.58 -2.55 -6.26
CA PHE A 44 8.83 -2.63 -7.02
C PHE A 44 8.79 -3.68 -8.15
N SER A 45 8.15 -4.83 -7.92
CA SER A 45 8.04 -5.94 -8.87
C SER A 45 6.85 -5.87 -9.84
N THR A 46 5.86 -5.04 -9.57
CA THR A 46 4.58 -4.99 -10.29
C THR A 46 4.50 -3.67 -11.06
N PRO A 47 4.21 -3.70 -12.37
CA PRO A 47 3.90 -2.48 -13.12
C PRO A 47 2.62 -1.84 -12.53
N ALA A 48 2.52 -0.51 -12.61
CA ALA A 48 1.53 0.32 -11.90
C ALA A 48 0.05 -0.07 -12.10
N ASP A 49 -0.25 -0.95 -13.06
CA ASP A 49 -1.59 -1.34 -13.48
C ASP A 49 -2.10 -2.66 -12.89
N ALA A 50 -1.27 -3.44 -12.18
CA ALA A 50 -1.73 -4.74 -11.68
C ALA A 50 -2.52 -4.59 -10.38
N LYS A 51 -3.82 -4.34 -10.50
CA LYS A 51 -4.81 -4.64 -9.46
C LYS A 51 -4.74 -6.14 -9.16
N PRO A 52 -4.29 -6.61 -7.98
CA PRO A 52 -4.53 -7.98 -7.60
C PRO A 52 -6.03 -8.10 -7.33
N LYS A 53 -6.78 -8.53 -8.35
CA LYS A 53 -8.15 -9.02 -8.19
C LYS A 53 -8.10 -10.19 -7.21
N ASP A 54 -8.94 -10.07 -6.20
CA ASP A 54 -9.58 -11.12 -5.43
C ASP A 54 -8.67 -12.29 -4.97
N LYS A 55 -8.44 -12.34 -3.66
CA LYS A 55 -8.16 -13.62 -3.00
C LYS A 55 -9.08 -13.76 -1.80
N SER A 56 -10.37 -13.83 -2.11
CA SER A 56 -11.36 -14.45 -1.22
C SER A 56 -11.24 -15.97 -1.41
N GLY A 57 -10.18 -16.57 -0.87
CA GLY A 57 -10.07 -18.01 -0.71
C GLY A 57 -9.80 -18.28 0.77
N GLY A 58 -10.52 -19.11 1.49
CA GLY A 58 -11.62 -20.03 1.17
C GLY A 58 -11.76 -20.99 2.36
N CYS A 59 -12.85 -21.77 2.37
CA CYS A 59 -13.16 -22.92 3.23
C CYS A 59 -13.79 -22.64 4.62
N CYS A 60 -15.05 -23.07 4.80
CA CYS A 60 -15.44 -24.05 5.83
C CYS A 60 -16.96 -24.36 5.75
N SER A 61 -17.26 -25.66 5.77
CA SER A 61 -18.56 -26.34 5.97
C SER A 61 -19.52 -26.43 4.78
#